data_AF-A0A6H1RGN9-F1
#
_entry.id   AF-A0A6H1RGN9-F1
#
_cell.length_a   1.000
_cell.length_b   1.000
_cell.length_c   1.000
_cell.angle_alpha   90.00
_cell.angle_beta   90.00
_cell.angle_gamma   90.00
#
_symmetry.space_group_name_H-M   'P 1'
#
loop_
_entity.id
_entity.type
_entity.pdbx_description
1 polymer ?
#
loop_
_entity_poly.entity_id
_entity_poly.type
_entity_poly.pdbx_seq_one_letter_code
_entity_poly.pdbx_strand_id
1 'polypeptide(L)'
;MAGRDVGSLRLVYSGAAPLPENVAQTCARTLGAPIVQGYGMTEAGCTFAPPDGAEPVPSSIGMALPHTEIRLVDPESRCVS
;
A
#
# COMPACT_ATOMS: atom_id res chain seq x y z
N MET A 1 13.70 -20.71 7.06
CA MET A 1 14.44 -19.45 7.25
C MET A 1 15.09 -19.48 8.62
N ALA A 2 16.35 -19.05 8.74
CA ALA A 2 17.09 -19.08 9.99
C ALA A 2 16.52 -18.09 11.02
N GLY A 3 15.97 -18.63 12.12
CA GLY A 3 16.06 -18.10 13.49
C GLY A 3 15.77 -16.62 13.77
N ARG A 4 14.85 -15.96 13.04
CA ARG A 4 14.39 -14.61 13.42
C ARG A 4 12.95 -14.67 13.87
N ASP A 5 12.74 -14.36 15.14
CA ASP A 5 11.41 -14.16 15.69
C ASP A 5 10.85 -12.83 15.17
N VAL A 6 9.74 -12.91 14.45
CA VAL A 6 8.98 -11.78 13.92
C VAL A 6 7.52 -11.82 14.41
N GLY A 7 7.21 -12.61 15.44
CA GLY A 7 5.85 -12.81 15.93
C GLY A 7 5.19 -11.58 16.53
N SER A 8 5.96 -10.52 16.78
CA SER A 8 5.45 -9.21 17.23
C SER A 8 5.00 -8.29 16.09
N LEU A 9 5.24 -8.67 14.82
CA LEU A 9 4.76 -7.89 13.68
C LEU A 9 3.24 -7.89 13.64
N ARG A 10 2.66 -6.69 13.51
CA ARG A 10 1.21 -6.48 13.39
C ARG A 10 0.77 -6.09 11.99
N LEU A 11 1.69 -5.51 11.22
CA LEU A 11 1.45 -4.98 9.89
C LEU A 11 2.80 -4.81 9.19
N VAL A 12 2.85 -5.09 7.89
CA VAL A 12 3.98 -4.74 7.03
C VAL A 12 3.47 -3.87 5.90
N TYR A 13 4.18 -2.76 5.68
CA TYR A 13 3.82 -1.78 4.66
C TYR A 13 4.80 -1.88 3.48
N SER A 14 4.27 -1.93 2.27
CA SER A 14 5.02 -1.91 1.01
C SER A 14 4.73 -0.64 0.22
N GLY A 15 5.70 -0.17 -0.57
CA GLY A 15 5.55 1.02 -1.39
C GLY A 15 6.63 1.05 -2.47
N ALA A 16 6.71 2.18 -3.20
CA ALA A 16 7.64 2.47 -4.29
C ALA A 16 7.45 1.66 -5.59
N ALA A 17 6.98 0.42 -5.53
CA ALA A 17 6.68 -0.39 -6.70
C ALA A 17 5.35 -1.14 -6.52
N PRO A 18 4.66 -1.51 -7.63
CA PRO A 18 3.49 -2.37 -7.55
C PRO A 18 3.84 -3.68 -6.83
N LEU A 19 3.07 -4.05 -5.80
CA LEU A 19 3.22 -5.31 -5.09
C LEU A 19 2.31 -6.37 -5.73
N PRO A 20 2.87 -7.42 -6.37
CA PRO A 20 2.06 -8.50 -6.90
C PRO A 20 1.33 -9.25 -5.79
N GLU A 21 0.08 -9.63 -6.04
CA GLU A 21 -0.77 -10.31 -5.05
C GLU A 21 -0.13 -11.61 -4.52
N ASN A 22 0.46 -12.42 -5.40
CA ASN A 22 1.11 -13.67 -5.00
C ASN A 22 2.30 -13.46 -4.04
N VAL A 23 3.03 -12.35 -4.21
CA VAL A 23 4.13 -11.95 -3.33
C VAL A 23 3.56 -11.49 -1.99
N ALA A 24 2.56 -10.61 -2.00
CA ALA A 24 1.88 -10.13 -0.79
C ALA A 24 1.36 -11.30 0.07
N GLN A 25 0.66 -12.25 -0.55
CA GLN A 25 0.12 -13.44 0.13
C GLN A 25 1.22 -14.34 0.69
N THR A 26 2.31 -14.54 -0.05
CA THR A 26 3.43 -15.38 0.40
C THR A 26 4.16 -14.73 1.58
N CYS A 27 4.40 -13.43 1.51
CA CYS A 27 4.99 -12.65 2.58
C CYS A 27 4.09 -12.64 3.82
N ALA A 28 2.77 -12.46 3.66
CA ALA A 28 1.81 -12.47 4.76
C ALA A 28 1.86 -13.81 5.52
N ARG A 29 1.82 -14.93 4.80
CA ARG A 29 1.93 -16.28 5.40
C ARG A 29 3.27 -16.51 6.08
N THR A 30 4.36 -16.01 5.50
CA THR A 30 5.72 -16.22 6.01
C THR A 30 5.99 -15.39 7.26
N LEU A 31 5.49 -14.15 7.30
CA LEU A 31 5.73 -13.20 8.39
C LEU A 31 4.64 -13.25 9.47
N GLY A 32 3.50 -13.89 9.21
CA GLY A 32 2.38 -13.98 10.15
C GLY A 32 1.64 -12.65 10.37
N ALA A 33 1.83 -11.68 9.47
CA ALA A 33 1.24 -10.35 9.56
C ALA A 33 0.68 -9.92 8.19
N PRO A 34 -0.40 -9.10 8.16
CA PRO A 34 -0.92 -8.57 6.91
C PRO A 34 0.12 -7.71 6.19
N ILE A 35 0.18 -7.87 4.87
CA ILE A 35 0.98 -7.01 3.99
C ILE A 35 0.01 -6.06 3.28
N VAL A 36 0.27 -4.77 3.42
CA VAL A 36 -0.47 -3.72 2.71
C VAL A 36 0.47 -2.91 1.84
N GLN A 37 -0.07 -2.22 0.85
CA GLN A 37 0.70 -1.29 0.03
C GLN A 37 0.08 0.11 0.07
N GLY A 38 0.93 1.11 -0.13
CA GLY A 38 0.52 2.49 -0.33
C GLY A 38 1.34 3.15 -1.42
N TYR A 39 0.98 4.38 -1.74
CA TYR A 39 1.63 5.15 -2.78
C TYR A 39 2.15 6.48 -2.25
N GLY A 40 3.31 6.87 -2.75
CA GLY A 40 3.93 8.13 -2.46
C GLY A 40 5.05 8.46 -3.43
N MET A 41 5.48 9.71 -3.40
CA MET A 41 6.59 10.25 -4.17
C MET A 41 7.45 11.14 -3.27
N THR A 42 8.69 11.42 -3.64
CA THR A 42 9.56 12.30 -2.85
C THR A 42 8.97 13.71 -2.72
N GLU A 43 8.29 14.18 -3.77
CA GLU A 43 7.72 15.52 -3.90
C GLU A 43 6.45 15.73 -3.07
N ALA A 44 5.73 14.66 -2.71
CA ALA A 44 4.43 14.72 -2.05
C ALA A 44 4.33 13.85 -0.78
N GLY A 45 5.38 13.09 -0.46
CA GLY A 45 5.33 12.08 0.60
C GLY A 45 4.39 10.92 0.26
N CYS A 46 3.90 10.23 1.29
CA CYS A 46 2.84 9.24 1.15
C CYS A 46 1.51 9.95 0.89
N THR A 47 0.78 9.56 -0.15
CA THR A 47 -0.51 10.16 -0.52
C THR A 47 -1.66 9.16 -0.46
N PHE A 48 -1.38 7.86 -0.54
CA PHE A 48 -2.39 6.80 -0.38
C PHE A 48 -1.98 5.74 0.64
N ALA A 49 -2.95 5.36 1.48
CA ALA A 49 -2.81 4.27 2.44
C ALA A 49 -4.15 3.55 2.67
N PRO A 50 -4.14 2.26 3.04
CA PRO A 50 -5.34 1.60 3.53
C PRO A 50 -5.80 2.27 4.84
N PRO A 51 -7.11 2.30 5.14
CA PRO A 51 -7.60 2.74 6.43
C PRO A 51 -7.05 1.85 7.56
N ASP A 52 -6.83 2.45 8.73
CA ASP A 52 -6.37 1.72 9.91
C ASP A 52 -7.34 0.58 10.27
N GLY A 53 -6.80 -0.63 10.41
CA GLY A 53 -7.56 -1.83 10.76
C GLY A 53 -8.48 -2.36 9.64
N ALA A 54 -8.44 -1.78 8.43
CA ALA A 54 -9.13 -2.34 7.29
C ALA A 54 -8.49 -3.65 6.83
N GLU A 55 -9.32 -4.56 6.32
CA GLU A 55 -8.84 -5.75 5.62
C GLU A 55 -8.04 -5.33 4.37
N PRO A 56 -6.84 -5.92 4.14
CA PRO A 56 -6.06 -5.63 2.95
C PRO A 56 -6.86 -5.94 1.67
N VAL A 57 -7.03 -4.94 0.81
CA VAL A 57 -7.60 -5.13 -0.53
C VAL A 57 -6.46 -5.48 -1.50
N PRO A 58 -6.46 -6.67 -2.11
CA PRO A 58 -5.41 -7.08 -3.04
C PRO A 58 -5.20 -6.05 -4.14
N SER A 59 -3.93 -5.75 -4.44
CA SER A 59 -3.52 -4.81 -5.49
C SER A 59 -4.01 -3.36 -5.36
N SER A 60 -4.65 -2.99 -4.25
CA SER A 60 -5.05 -1.61 -3.96
C SER A 60 -3.98 -0.88 -3.14
N ILE A 61 -3.75 0.41 -3.43
CA ILE A 61 -2.90 1.30 -2.62
C ILE A 61 -3.66 2.01 -1.50
N GLY A 62 -4.95 1.68 -1.33
CA GLY A 62 -5.82 2.28 -0.34
C GLY A 62 -6.46 3.58 -0.80
N MET A 63 -6.72 4.48 0.15
CA MET A 63 -7.42 5.75 -0.07
C MET A 63 -6.46 6.93 0.10
N ALA A 64 -6.84 8.07 -0.47
CA ALA A 64 -6.11 9.32 -0.25
C ALA A 64 -6.04 9.63 1.25
N LEU A 65 -4.85 10.03 1.72
CA LEU A 65 -4.66 10.44 3.11
C LEU A 65 -5.45 11.71 3.44
N PRO A 66 -5.79 11.94 4.73
CA PRO A 66 -6.41 13.18 5.16
C PRO A 66 -5.63 14.40 4.66
N HIS A 67 -6.37 15.45 4.28
CA HIS A 67 -5.80 16.70 3.75
C HIS A 67 -5.03 16.55 2.42
N THR A 68 -5.23 15.43 1.70
CA THR A 68 -4.67 15.23 0.36
C THR A 68 -5.78 15.25 -0.68
N GLU A 69 -5.67 16.13 -1.67
CA GLU A 69 -6.56 16.16 -2.83
C GLU A 69 -5.91 15.43 -4.01
N ILE A 70 -6.63 14.45 -4.58
CA ILE A 70 -6.17 13.71 -5.75
C ILE A 70 -7.18 13.86 -6.87
N ARG A 71 -6.67 13.95 -8.09
CA ARG A 71 -7.47 14.08 -9.30
C ARG A 71 -6.87 13.22 -10.40
N LEU A 72 -7.70 12.41 -11.05
CA LEU A 72 -7.36 11.75 -12.30
C LEU A 72 -7.65 12.73 -13.43
N VAL A 73 -6.65 13.01 -14.24
CA VAL A 73 -6.76 13.95 -15.37
C VAL A 73 -6.35 13.25 -16.65
N ASP A 74 -7.07 13.55 -17.73
CA ASP A 74 -6.63 13.19 -19.06
C ASP A 74 -5.34 13.96 -19.41
N PRO A 75 -4.28 13.30 -19.90
CA PRO A 75 -2.98 13.94 -20.09
C PRO A 75 -2.97 14.97 -21.22
N GLU A 76 -3.89 14.90 -22.19
CA GLU A 76 -3.94 15.80 -23.34
C GLU A 76 -4.85 17.01 -23.07
N SER A 77 -6.08 16.75 -22.65
CA SER A 77 -7.12 17.75 -22.43
C SER A 77 -7.09 18.39 -21.04
N ARG A 78 -6.45 17.73 -20.05
CA ARG A 78 -6.52 18.06 -18.62
C ARG A 78 -7.93 18.06 -18.04
N CYS A 79 -8.90 17.51 -18.77
CA CYS A 79 -10.24 17.33 -18.28
C CYS A 79 -10.27 16.24 -17.21
N VAL A 80 -11.17 16.42 -16.24
CA VAL A 80 -11.55 15.39 -15.28
C VAL A 80 -12.76 14.67 -15.84
N SER A 81 -12.66 13.34 -15.90
CA SER A 81 -13.79 12.46 -16.17
C SER A 81 -14.66 12.28 -14.94
#